data_AF-H3CKP3-F1
#
_entry.id   AF-H3CKP3-F1
#
_cell.length_a   1.000
_cell.length_b   1.000
_cell.length_c   1.000
_cell.angle_alpha   90.00
_cell.angle_beta   90.00
_cell.angle_gamma   90.00
#
_symmetry.space_group_name_H-M   'P 1'
#
loop_
_entity.id
_entity.type
_entity.pdbx_description
1 polymer ?
#
loop_
_entity_poly.entity_id
_entity_poly.type
_entity_poly.pdbx_seq_one_letter_code
_entity_poly.pdbx_strand_id
1 'polypeptide(L)'
;YKLWDNELEFVENLLEDDVRNNSAWNQRHFVISHTTGFSDPALLEKEIEYCLNQIKKAHHNESAWNYLKGVLQSRGLSSQPGLLEKILELKETHCSPYLLAFLFDCYEDILESSIQKENENKDEQKETLRKALEICDLLAQEKDTIRKEYWLYLGRSLKCKFGGNSSEEPPELSTPQEMS
;
A
#
# COMPACT_ATOMS: atom_id res chain seq x y z
N TYR A 1 33.37 2.79 9.31
CA TYR A 1 33.29 4.23 9.64
C TYR A 1 31.83 4.59 9.93
N LYS A 2 31.55 5.46 10.92
CA LYS A 2 30.19 5.88 11.32
C LYS A 2 29.97 7.36 10.94
N LEU A 3 29.94 7.66 9.64
CA LEU A 3 29.80 9.02 9.14
C LEU A 3 28.33 9.24 8.73
N TRP A 4 27.49 9.63 9.68
CA TRP A 4 26.04 9.77 9.48
C TRP A 4 25.54 11.21 9.50
N ASP A 5 26.30 12.13 10.10
CA ASP A 5 25.82 13.44 10.52
C ASP A 5 25.27 14.32 9.38
N ASN A 6 25.76 14.12 8.14
CA ASN A 6 25.36 14.90 6.96
C ASN A 6 24.65 14.05 5.89
N GLU A 7 24.42 12.76 6.17
CA GLU A 7 23.97 11.84 5.13
C GLU A 7 22.49 12.06 4.78
N LEU A 8 21.66 12.43 5.75
CA LEU A 8 20.26 12.79 5.48
C LEU A 8 20.14 14.08 4.67
N GLU A 9 20.95 15.09 4.97
CA GLU A 9 21.00 16.34 4.19
C GLU A 9 21.43 16.06 2.74
N PHE A 10 22.44 15.21 2.56
CA PHE A 10 22.87 14.78 1.22
C PHE A 10 21.74 14.07 0.46
N VAL A 11 21.02 13.15 1.12
CA VAL A 11 19.88 12.46 0.51
C VAL A 11 18.75 13.42 0.17
N GLU A 12 18.48 14.42 1.01
CA GLU A 12 17.47 15.44 0.74
C GLU A 12 17.80 16.24 -0.52
N ASN A 13 19.05 16.69 -0.68
CA ASN A 13 19.51 17.36 -1.90
C ASN A 13 19.30 16.48 -3.14
N LEU A 14 19.61 15.18 -3.07
CA LEU A 14 19.37 14.25 -4.19
C LEU A 14 17.89 14.10 -4.54
N LEU A 15 17.00 14.15 -3.54
CA LEU A 15 15.55 14.05 -3.73
C LEU A 15 14.92 15.38 -4.16
N GLU A 16 15.55 16.51 -3.88
CA GLU A 16 15.21 17.82 -4.44
C GLU A 16 15.55 17.89 -5.93
N ASP A 17 16.73 17.39 -6.30
CA ASP A 17 17.17 17.31 -7.69
C ASP A 17 16.32 16.32 -8.51
N ASP A 18 16.08 15.12 -7.98
CA ASP A 18 15.21 14.12 -8.59
C ASP A 18 14.45 13.31 -7.53
N VAL A 19 13.17 13.67 -7.35
CA VAL A 19 12.27 12.94 -6.46
C VAL A 19 12.05 11.48 -6.87
N ARG A 20 12.30 11.10 -8.13
CA ARG A 20 12.18 9.70 -8.60
C ARG A 20 13.45 8.88 -8.40
N ASN A 21 14.49 9.47 -7.81
CA ASN A 21 15.74 8.77 -7.54
C ASN A 21 15.54 7.68 -6.48
N ASN A 22 15.30 6.44 -6.94
CA ASN A 22 15.07 5.29 -6.08
C ASN A 22 16.26 5.00 -5.15
N SER A 23 17.49 5.26 -5.61
CA SER A 23 18.69 5.09 -4.79
C SER A 23 18.73 6.08 -3.62
N ALA A 24 18.27 7.31 -3.82
CA ALA A 24 18.17 8.30 -2.75
C ALA A 24 17.10 7.90 -1.71
N TRP A 25 15.92 7.44 -2.14
CA TRP A 25 14.90 6.88 -1.23
C TRP A 25 15.41 5.68 -0.43
N ASN A 26 16.12 4.76 -1.09
CA ASN A 26 16.73 3.62 -0.42
C ASN A 26 17.80 4.07 0.58
N GLN A 27 18.63 5.05 0.22
CA GLN A 27 19.62 5.62 1.12
C GLN A 27 18.97 6.30 2.33
N ARG A 28 17.87 7.05 2.13
CA ARG A 28 17.07 7.62 3.23
C ARG A 28 16.66 6.54 4.23
N HIS A 29 16.09 5.45 3.72
CA HIS A 29 15.67 4.32 4.56
C HIS A 29 16.87 3.70 5.28
N PHE A 30 17.98 3.49 4.58
CA PHE A 30 19.20 2.91 5.13
C PHE A 30 19.78 3.76 6.27
N VAL A 31 19.89 5.08 6.08
CA VAL A 31 20.44 5.99 7.09
C VAL A 31 19.57 6.01 8.34
N ILE A 32 18.26 6.17 8.19
CA ILE A 32 17.34 6.24 9.34
C ILE A 32 17.35 4.90 10.10
N SER A 33 17.26 3.78 9.38
CA SER A 33 17.28 2.44 10.00
C SER A 33 18.56 2.13 10.78
N HIS A 34 19.70 2.72 10.41
CA HIS A 34 21.00 2.50 11.07
C HIS A 34 21.39 3.60 12.09
N THR A 35 20.54 4.62 12.28
CA THR A 35 20.79 5.72 13.21
C THR A 35 19.73 5.77 14.32
N THR A 36 18.55 6.29 14.02
CA THR A 36 17.43 6.46 14.97
C THR A 36 16.44 5.30 14.94
N GLY A 37 16.36 4.59 13.81
CA GLY A 37 15.27 3.67 13.49
C GLY A 37 13.94 4.39 13.29
N PHE A 38 12.87 3.61 13.10
CA PHE A 38 11.49 4.09 12.97
C PHE A 38 10.65 3.80 14.24
N SER A 39 11.32 3.60 15.37
CA SER A 39 10.72 3.24 16.66
C SER A 39 10.10 4.44 17.39
N ASP A 40 10.59 5.66 17.10
CA ASP A 40 10.02 6.90 17.64
C ASP A 40 8.78 7.33 16.83
N PRO A 41 7.58 7.42 17.43
CA PRO A 41 6.37 7.87 16.74
C PRO A 41 6.49 9.27 16.14
N ALA A 42 7.20 10.19 16.79
CA ALA A 42 7.35 11.56 16.30
C ALA A 42 8.21 11.61 15.03
N LEU A 43 9.26 10.81 14.97
CA LEU A 43 10.08 10.67 13.76
C LEU A 43 9.30 9.96 12.65
N LEU A 44 8.58 8.89 12.98
CA LEU A 44 7.75 8.17 12.01
C LEU A 44 6.72 9.11 11.37
N GLU A 45 6.02 9.93 12.17
CA GLU A 45 5.06 10.89 11.65
C GLU A 45 5.71 11.93 10.72
N LYS A 46 6.91 12.43 11.06
CA LYS A 46 7.68 13.33 10.19
C LYS A 46 8.05 12.68 8.86
N GLU A 47 8.48 11.42 8.86
CA GLU A 47 8.83 10.69 7.64
C GLU A 47 7.60 10.40 6.77
N ILE A 48 6.46 10.09 7.39
CA ILE A 48 5.19 9.95 6.69
C ILE A 48 4.80 11.28 6.04
N GLU A 49 4.84 12.38 6.78
CA GLU A 49 4.51 13.71 6.25
C GLU A 49 5.44 14.12 5.11
N TYR A 50 6.75 13.92 5.28
CA TYR A 50 7.74 14.14 4.22
C TYR A 50 7.40 13.35 2.96
N CYS A 51 7.14 12.05 3.10
CA CYS A 51 6.80 11.19 1.98
C CYS A 51 5.50 11.62 1.28
N LEU A 52 4.45 11.93 2.04
CA LEU A 52 3.17 12.41 1.48
C LEU A 52 3.34 13.73 0.73
N ASN A 53 4.22 14.63 1.21
CA ASN A 53 4.53 15.88 0.51
C ASN A 53 5.26 15.62 -0.82
N GLN A 54 6.16 14.63 -0.87
CA GLN A 54 6.83 14.23 -2.11
C GLN A 54 5.86 13.54 -3.08
N ILE A 55 4.93 12.71 -2.58
CA ILE A 55 3.85 12.09 -3.39
C ILE A 55 2.95 13.17 -4.01
N LYS A 56 2.59 14.23 -3.28
CA LYS A 56 1.81 15.34 -3.84
C LYS A 56 2.53 16.03 -5.01
N LYS A 57 3.86 16.16 -4.95
CA LYS A 57 4.67 16.72 -6.05
C LYS A 57 4.77 15.79 -7.26
N ALA A 58 4.82 14.47 -7.03
CA ALA A 58 4.99 13.46 -8.07
C ALA A 58 4.19 12.19 -7.77
N HIS A 59 2.87 12.25 -7.95
CA HIS A 59 1.94 11.17 -7.54
C HIS A 59 2.10 9.83 -8.27
N HIS A 60 2.76 9.84 -9.44
CA HIS A 60 3.14 8.66 -10.21
C HIS A 60 4.54 8.12 -9.85
N ASN A 61 5.17 8.61 -8.78
CA ASN A 61 6.48 8.15 -8.34
C ASN A 61 6.36 6.91 -7.43
N GLU A 62 6.66 5.74 -8.00
CA GLU A 62 6.64 4.46 -7.28
C GLU A 62 7.60 4.43 -6.08
N SER A 63 8.77 5.08 -6.16
CA SER A 63 9.77 5.05 -5.09
C SER A 63 9.26 5.66 -3.78
N ALA A 64 8.49 6.74 -3.84
CA ALA A 64 7.91 7.35 -2.65
C ALA A 64 6.85 6.44 -2.00
N TRP A 65 5.99 5.81 -2.81
CA TRP A 65 5.00 4.84 -2.31
C TRP A 65 5.67 3.60 -1.69
N ASN A 66 6.73 3.09 -2.31
CA ASN A 66 7.50 1.97 -1.79
C ASN A 66 8.21 2.32 -0.48
N TYR A 67 8.76 3.54 -0.38
CA TYR A 67 9.34 4.04 0.86
C TYR A 67 8.30 4.12 1.98
N LEU A 68 7.13 4.71 1.70
CA LEU A 68 6.03 4.80 2.67
C LEU A 68 5.61 3.42 3.19
N LYS A 69 5.43 2.46 2.29
CA LYS A 69 5.11 1.07 2.65
C LYS A 69 6.20 0.45 3.52
N GLY A 70 7.47 0.60 3.14
CA GLY A 70 8.61 0.04 3.88
C GLY A 70 8.73 0.59 5.31
N VAL A 71 8.55 1.90 5.47
CA VAL A 71 8.61 2.56 6.79
C VAL A 71 7.49 2.06 7.73
N LEU A 72 6.31 1.73 7.20
CA LEU A 72 5.15 1.29 7.97
C LEU A 72 5.11 -0.23 8.20
N GLN A 73 5.80 -1.03 7.38
CA GLN A 73 5.66 -2.49 7.35
C GLN A 73 5.92 -3.17 8.70
N SER A 74 6.81 -2.62 9.54
CA SER A 74 7.13 -3.19 10.86
C SER A 74 6.03 -3.00 11.92
N ARG A 75 5.09 -2.07 11.71
CA ARG A 75 4.03 -1.73 12.67
C ARG A 75 2.63 -2.09 12.19
N GLY A 76 2.47 -2.34 10.89
CA GLY A 76 1.17 -2.48 10.22
C GLY A 76 0.76 -1.17 9.56
N LEU A 77 0.24 -1.25 8.34
CA LEU A 77 -0.18 -0.09 7.55
C LEU A 77 -1.43 0.61 8.13
N SER A 78 -2.25 -0.13 8.85
CA SER A 78 -3.45 0.34 9.54
C SER A 78 -3.17 0.91 10.94
N SER A 79 -1.93 0.76 11.43
CA SER A 79 -1.55 1.12 12.80
C SER A 79 -1.45 2.64 13.01
N GLN A 80 -1.15 3.41 11.95
CA GLN A 80 -0.97 4.85 12.05
C GLN A 80 -2.31 5.60 12.00
N PRO A 81 -2.71 6.31 13.07
CA PRO A 81 -3.97 7.05 13.10
C PRO A 81 -4.00 8.15 12.03
N GLY A 82 -5.13 8.30 11.33
CA GLY A 82 -5.32 9.37 10.35
C GLY A 82 -4.63 9.12 9.00
N LEU A 83 -3.83 8.07 8.85
CA LEU A 83 -3.13 7.80 7.60
C LEU A 83 -4.10 7.42 6.48
N LEU A 84 -5.05 6.51 6.77
CA LEU A 84 -6.03 6.07 5.79
C LEU A 84 -6.87 7.23 5.27
N GLU A 85 -7.30 8.12 6.16
CA GLU A 85 -8.05 9.34 5.83
C GLU A 85 -7.22 10.26 4.92
N LYS A 86 -5.95 10.49 5.24
CA LYS A 86 -5.03 11.27 4.39
C LYS A 86 -4.85 10.67 3.00
N ILE A 87 -4.75 9.33 2.88
CA ILE A 87 -4.63 8.66 1.58
C ILE A 87 -5.95 8.76 0.79
N LEU A 88 -7.09 8.63 1.47
CA LEU A 88 -8.41 8.78 0.84
C LEU A 88 -8.63 10.21 0.32
N GLU A 89 -8.21 11.24 1.07
CA GLU A 89 -8.22 12.63 0.59
C GLU A 89 -7.32 12.83 -0.64
N LEU A 90 -6.13 12.21 -0.64
CA LEU A 90 -5.23 12.23 -1.79
C LEU A 90 -5.81 11.55 -3.02
N LYS A 91 -6.61 10.48 -2.84
CA LYS A 91 -7.25 9.75 -3.93
C LYS A 91 -8.13 10.65 -4.81
N GLU A 92 -8.80 11.63 -4.22
CA GLU A 92 -9.71 12.53 -4.94
C GLU A 92 -9.00 13.44 -5.95
N THR A 93 -7.71 13.71 -5.75
CA THR A 93 -6.94 14.67 -6.56
C THR A 93 -5.78 14.03 -7.32
N HIS A 94 -5.22 12.93 -6.81
CA HIS A 94 -3.97 12.33 -7.28
C HIS A 94 -4.07 10.80 -7.44
N CYS A 95 -5.22 10.29 -7.89
CA CYS A 95 -5.45 8.86 -8.09
C CYS A 95 -4.43 8.25 -9.06
N SER A 96 -3.60 7.32 -8.56
CA SER A 96 -2.61 6.56 -9.31
C SER A 96 -2.74 5.06 -8.98
N PRO A 97 -2.23 4.15 -9.84
CA PRO A 97 -2.24 2.72 -9.51
C PRO A 97 -1.49 2.42 -8.21
N TYR A 98 -0.43 3.18 -7.89
CA TYR A 98 0.33 3.04 -6.65
C TYR A 98 -0.48 3.43 -5.41
N LEU A 99 -1.27 4.51 -5.50
CA LEU A 99 -2.18 4.90 -4.42
C LEU A 99 -3.23 3.82 -4.17
N LEU A 100 -3.83 3.29 -5.24
CA LEU A 100 -4.82 2.22 -5.15
C LEU A 100 -4.22 0.96 -4.55
N ALA A 101 -3.02 0.55 -5.00
CA ALA A 101 -2.28 -0.56 -4.43
C ALA A 101 -2.02 -0.36 -2.93
N PHE A 102 -1.61 0.85 -2.51
CA PHE A 102 -1.39 1.17 -1.11
C PHE A 102 -2.69 1.10 -0.28
N LEU A 103 -3.82 1.59 -0.82
CA LEU A 103 -5.12 1.46 -0.17
C LEU A 103 -5.55 0.00 -0.02
N PHE A 104 -5.30 -0.84 -1.03
CA PHE A 104 -5.51 -2.28 -0.93
C PHE A 104 -4.69 -2.87 0.23
N ASP A 105 -3.39 -2.56 0.30
CA ASP A 105 -2.52 -3.02 1.39
C ASP A 105 -3.03 -2.58 2.77
N CYS A 106 -3.54 -1.33 2.89
CA CYS A 106 -4.17 -0.85 4.13
C CYS A 106 -5.42 -1.66 4.49
N TYR A 107 -6.30 -1.96 3.54
CA TYR A 107 -7.51 -2.73 3.80
C TYR A 107 -7.21 -4.19 4.13
N GLU A 108 -6.21 -4.79 3.49
CA GLU A 108 -5.72 -6.12 3.84
C GLU A 108 -5.22 -6.15 5.29
N ASP A 109 -4.39 -5.17 5.69
CA ASP A 109 -3.87 -5.07 7.06
C ASP A 109 -4.98 -4.82 8.11
N ILE A 110 -6.01 -4.03 7.77
CA ILE A 110 -7.20 -3.84 8.63
C ILE A 110 -7.93 -5.17 8.84
N LEU A 111 -8.18 -5.92 7.77
CA LEU A 111 -8.88 -7.21 7.83
C LEU A 111 -8.06 -8.25 8.61
N GLU A 112 -6.75 -8.28 8.44
CA GLU A 112 -5.87 -9.19 9.19
C GLU A 112 -5.81 -8.86 10.68
N SER A 113 -5.75 -7.56 11.00
CA SER A 113 -5.78 -7.06 12.38
C SER A 113 -7.12 -7.29 13.05
N SER A 114 -8.19 -7.37 12.28
CA SER A 114 -9.53 -7.56 12.81
C SER A 114 -9.74 -9.02 13.25
N ILE A 115 -9.24 -10.03 12.52
CA ILE A 115 -9.32 -11.47 12.90
C ILE A 115 -8.86 -11.72 14.34
N GLN A 116 -7.86 -10.96 14.80
CA GLN A 116 -7.25 -11.13 16.10
C GLN A 116 -8.10 -10.57 17.26
N LYS A 117 -9.21 -9.89 16.97
CA LYS A 117 -10.07 -9.23 17.97
C LYS A 117 -11.33 -10.07 18.23
N GLU A 118 -11.60 -10.42 19.49
CA GLU A 118 -12.76 -11.26 19.87
C GLU A 118 -14.14 -10.58 19.68
N ASN A 119 -14.20 -9.26 19.46
CA ASN A 119 -15.42 -8.46 19.30
C ASN A 119 -15.48 -7.72 17.96
N GLU A 120 -15.27 -8.42 16.85
CA GLU A 120 -15.35 -7.82 15.51
C GLU A 120 -16.78 -7.45 15.10
N ASN A 121 -16.92 -6.22 14.60
CA ASN A 121 -18.10 -5.81 13.86
C ASN A 121 -18.08 -6.42 12.45
N LYS A 122 -18.88 -7.48 12.24
CA LYS A 122 -18.98 -8.19 10.95
C LYS A 122 -19.38 -7.27 9.79
N ASP A 123 -20.12 -6.20 10.05
CA ASP A 123 -20.55 -5.28 9.00
C ASP A 123 -19.40 -4.38 8.53
N GLU A 124 -18.54 -3.92 9.45
CA GLU A 124 -17.31 -3.18 9.12
C GLU A 124 -16.30 -4.06 8.36
N GLN A 125 -16.18 -5.33 8.75
CA GLN A 125 -15.32 -6.29 8.06
C GLN A 125 -15.79 -6.51 6.61
N LYS A 126 -17.10 -6.72 6.40
CA LYS A 126 -17.69 -6.87 5.06
C LYS A 126 -17.48 -5.62 4.20
N GLU A 127 -17.65 -4.45 4.78
CA GLU A 127 -17.47 -3.18 4.07
C GLU A 127 -16.01 -2.95 3.68
N THR A 128 -15.07 -3.29 4.58
CA THR A 128 -13.63 -3.22 4.29
C THR A 128 -13.24 -4.19 3.18
N LEU A 129 -13.75 -5.42 3.23
CA LEU A 129 -13.56 -6.41 2.18
C LEU A 129 -14.11 -5.91 0.83
N ARG A 130 -15.33 -5.36 0.80
CA ARG A 130 -15.93 -4.80 -0.41
C ARG A 130 -15.02 -3.74 -1.05
N LYS A 131 -14.53 -2.78 -0.25
CA LYS A 131 -13.64 -1.72 -0.74
C LYS A 131 -12.33 -2.27 -1.31
N ALA A 132 -11.74 -3.28 -0.66
CA ALA A 132 -10.53 -3.92 -1.15
C ALA A 132 -10.75 -4.63 -2.50
N LEU A 133 -11.88 -5.33 -2.65
CA LEU A 133 -12.24 -5.99 -3.91
C LEU A 133 -12.51 -5.00 -5.05
N GLU A 134 -13.20 -3.89 -4.76
CA GLU A 134 -13.42 -2.80 -5.73
C GLU A 134 -12.10 -2.21 -6.24
N ILE A 135 -11.10 -2.09 -5.37
CA ILE A 135 -9.76 -1.65 -5.76
C ILE A 135 -9.08 -2.67 -6.68
N CYS A 136 -9.13 -3.97 -6.35
CA CYS A 136 -8.59 -5.03 -7.21
C CYS A 136 -9.21 -5.00 -8.60
N ASP A 137 -10.52 -4.86 -8.69
CA ASP A 137 -11.22 -4.78 -9.98
C ASP A 137 -10.82 -3.52 -10.76
N LEU A 138 -10.77 -2.36 -10.11
CA LEU A 138 -10.35 -1.11 -10.74
C LEU A 138 -8.90 -1.17 -11.27
N LEU A 139 -8.00 -1.76 -10.49
CA LEU A 139 -6.61 -1.99 -10.89
C LEU A 139 -6.52 -2.97 -12.07
N ALA A 140 -7.26 -4.08 -12.01
CA ALA A 140 -7.24 -5.12 -13.03
C ALA A 140 -7.80 -4.67 -14.39
N GLN A 141 -8.85 -3.83 -14.38
CA GLN A 141 -9.57 -3.46 -15.60
C GLN A 141 -9.10 -2.12 -16.20
N GLU A 142 -8.66 -1.17 -15.37
CA GLU A 142 -8.45 0.21 -15.85
C GLU A 142 -7.08 0.78 -15.48
N LYS A 143 -6.59 0.58 -14.25
CA LYS A 143 -5.47 1.38 -13.71
C LYS A 143 -4.11 0.70 -13.78
N ASP A 144 -4.05 -0.63 -13.75
CA ASP A 144 -2.81 -1.43 -13.80
C ASP A 144 -3.05 -2.76 -14.53
N THR A 145 -3.50 -2.65 -15.78
CA THR A 145 -3.90 -3.80 -16.61
C THR A 145 -2.75 -4.76 -16.93
N ILE A 146 -1.50 -4.28 -16.87
CA ILE A 146 -0.30 -5.12 -17.00
C ILE A 146 -0.24 -6.16 -15.88
N ARG A 147 -0.68 -5.81 -14.66
CA ARG A 147 -0.74 -6.69 -13.50
C ARG A 147 -2.14 -7.25 -13.24
N LYS A 148 -3.00 -7.31 -14.26
CA LYS A 148 -4.39 -7.80 -14.15
C LYS A 148 -4.51 -9.12 -13.39
N GLU A 149 -3.75 -10.14 -13.79
CA GLU A 149 -3.84 -11.47 -13.16
C GLU A 149 -3.38 -11.47 -11.69
N TYR A 150 -2.45 -10.58 -11.35
CA TYR A 150 -2.00 -10.38 -9.96
C TYR A 150 -3.12 -9.77 -9.11
N TRP A 151 -3.79 -8.71 -9.59
CA TRP A 151 -4.90 -8.09 -8.88
C TRP A 151 -6.11 -9.02 -8.72
N LEU A 152 -6.43 -9.78 -9.78
CA LEU A 152 -7.49 -10.80 -9.71
C LEU A 152 -7.14 -11.93 -8.73
N TYR A 153 -5.87 -12.34 -8.68
CA TYR A 153 -5.39 -13.32 -7.70
C TYR A 153 -5.55 -12.80 -6.27
N LEU A 154 -5.10 -11.57 -5.99
CA LEU A 154 -5.23 -10.96 -4.66
C LEU A 154 -6.69 -10.84 -4.23
N GLY A 155 -7.57 -10.37 -5.11
CA GLY A 155 -9.00 -10.29 -4.84
C GLY A 155 -9.62 -11.65 -4.48
N ARG A 156 -9.29 -12.71 -5.23
CA ARG A 156 -9.75 -14.07 -4.91
C ARG A 156 -9.21 -14.56 -3.56
N SER A 157 -7.92 -14.38 -3.30
CA SER A 157 -7.29 -14.75 -2.03
C SER A 157 -7.94 -14.05 -0.83
N LEU A 158 -8.23 -12.75 -0.97
CA LEU A 158 -8.89 -11.96 0.07
C LEU A 158 -10.34 -12.40 0.28
N LYS A 159 -11.11 -12.63 -0.80
CA LYS A 159 -12.48 -13.17 -0.72
C LYS A 159 -12.49 -14.56 -0.05
N CYS A 160 -11.56 -15.45 -0.37
CA CYS A 160 -11.46 -16.76 0.27
C CYS A 160 -11.15 -16.66 1.77
N LYS A 161 -10.29 -15.71 2.16
CA LYS A 161 -9.86 -15.54 3.56
C LYS A 161 -10.94 -14.87 4.42
N PHE A 162 -11.70 -13.92 3.88
CA PHE A 162 -12.59 -13.04 4.66
C PHE A 162 -14.06 -13.04 4.21
N GLY A 163 -14.40 -13.65 3.08
CA GLY A 163 -15.75 -13.58 2.49
C GLY A 163 -16.83 -14.41 3.19
N GLY A 164 -16.46 -15.19 4.22
CA GLY A 164 -17.31 -16.25 4.78
C GLY A 164 -17.61 -17.32 3.72
N ASN A 165 -18.04 -18.52 4.14
CA ASN A 165 -18.45 -19.58 3.21
C ASN A 165 -19.68 -19.13 2.39
N SER A 166 -19.46 -18.37 1.33
CA SER A 166 -20.35 -18.28 0.19
C SER A 166 -19.79 -19.21 -0.87
N SER A 167 -20.36 -20.41 -0.90
CA SER A 167 -20.26 -21.34 -2.02
C SER A 167 -20.81 -20.66 -3.27
N GLU A 168 -19.99 -19.86 -3.93
CA GLU A 168 -20.14 -19.56 -5.35
C GLU A 168 -19.03 -20.32 -6.06
N GLU A 169 -19.42 -21.45 -6.67
CA GLU A 169 -18.55 -22.22 -7.54
C GLU A 169 -17.87 -21.30 -8.57
N PRO A 170 -16.57 -21.50 -8.85
CA PRO A 170 -15.95 -20.82 -9.96
C PRO A 170 -16.64 -21.26 -11.26
N PRO A 171 -16.91 -20.34 -12.21
CA PRO A 171 -17.48 -20.72 -13.49
C PRO A 171 -16.52 -21.71 -14.17
N GLU A 172 -17.03 -22.92 -14.45
CA GLU A 172 -16.33 -23.92 -15.24
C GLU A 172 -15.89 -23.29 -16.57
N LEU A 173 -14.59 -23.31 -16.82
CA LEU A 173 -14.05 -23.03 -18.15
C LEU A 173 -14.66 -24.04 -19.12
N SER A 174 -15.62 -23.59 -19.93
CA SER A 174 -16.17 -24.37 -21.02
C SER A 174 -15.04 -24.63 -22.03
N THR A 175 -14.54 -25.85 -22.07
CA THR A 175 -13.63 -26.31 -23.11
C THR A 175 -14.34 -26.24 -24.46
N PRO A 176 -13.73 -25.69 -25.52
CA PRO A 176 -14.31 -25.72 -26.84
C PRO A 176 -14.41 -27.17 -27.33
N GLN A 177 -15.62 -27.60 -27.67
CA GLN A 177 -15.83 -28.83 -28.44
C GLN A 177 -15.15 -28.68 -29.80
N GLU A 178 -14.09 -29.44 -30.03
CA GLU A 178 -13.60 -29.70 -31.39
C GLU A 178 -14.69 -30.43 -32.17
N MET A 179 -15.19 -29.80 -33.23
CA MET A 179 -16.03 -30.48 -34.23
C MET A 179 -15.12 -31.28 -35.16
N SER A 180 -15.30 -32.59 -35.18
CA SER A 180 -14.88 -33.48 -36.28
C SER A 180 -16.12 -34.13 -36.89
#